data_AF-A0A1G1LQM8-F1
#
_entry.id   AF-A0A1G1LQM8-F1
#
_cell.length_a   1.000
_cell.length_b   1.000
_cell.length_c   1.000
_cell.angle_alpha   90.00
_cell.angle_beta   90.00
_cell.angle_gamma   90.00
#
_symmetry.space_group_name_H-M   'P 1'
#
loop_
_entity.id
_entity.type
_entity.pdbx_description
1 polymer ?
#
loop_
_entity_poly.entity_id
_entity_poly.type
_entity_poly.pdbx_seq_one_letter_code
_entity_poly.pdbx_strand_id
1 'polypeptide(L)' 'MFPTTAQGLGALLEAPTESPEPPNWNGPYIEKEPTDPWGHPYVYVSPGDHRGDYDLYSKGKDAKKEEDDIVNWK' A
#
# COMPACT_ATOMS: atom_id res chain seq x y z
N MET A 1 3.50 -13.18 -1.25
CA MET A 1 4.03 -12.28 -2.28
C MET A 1 3.11 -11.08 -2.29
N PHE A 2 3.65 -9.89 -2.07
CA PHE A 2 2.87 -8.66 -2.02
C PHE A 2 2.89 -7.98 -3.39
N PRO A 3 1.90 -7.13 -3.72
CA PRO A 3 1.95 -6.37 -4.96
C PRO A 3 3.21 -5.50 -5.01
N THR A 4 3.66 -5.14 -6.20
CA THR A 4 4.80 -4.23 -6.36
C THR A 4 4.35 -2.78 -6.17
N THR A 5 5.29 -1.84 -5.99
CA THR A 5 4.96 -0.40 -5.98
C THR A 5 4.25 0.04 -7.27
N ALA A 6 4.56 -0.57 -8.41
CA ALA A 6 3.91 -0.26 -9.69
C ALA A 6 2.45 -0.70 -9.71
N GLN A 7 2.18 -1.91 -9.22
CA GLN A 7 0.83 -2.44 -9.06
C GLN A 7 0.02 -1.68 -7.99
N GLY A 8 0.70 -1.16 -6.97
CA GLY A 8 0.11 -0.35 -5.91
C GLY A 8 -0.91 -1.10 -5.05
N LEU A 9 -1.73 -0.34 -4.32
CA LEU A 9 -2.83 -0.88 -3.51
C LEU A 9 -4.04 -1.31 -4.35
N GLY A 10 -4.14 -0.84 -5.60
CA GLY A 10 -5.18 -1.24 -6.53
C GLY A 10 -5.19 -2.76 -6.79
N ALA A 11 -4.02 -3.40 -6.73
CA ALA A 11 -3.88 -4.85 -6.85
C ALA A 11 -4.56 -5.67 -5.72
N LEU A 12 -4.93 -5.00 -4.62
CA LEU A 12 -5.73 -5.60 -3.56
C LEU A 12 -7.24 -5.52 -3.85
N LEU A 13 -7.66 -4.51 -4.62
CA LEU A 13 -9.06 -4.31 -5.03
C LEU A 13 -9.37 -5.20 -6.25
N GLU A 14 -8.51 -5.17 -7.26
CA GLU A 14 -8.69 -5.90 -8.51
C GLU A 14 -7.44 -6.74 -8.82
N ALA A 15 -7.61 -7.79 -9.61
CA ALA A 15 -6.49 -8.64 -10.00
C ALA A 15 -5.49 -7.80 -10.81
N PRO A 16 -4.22 -7.68 -10.38
CA PRO A 16 -3.24 -6.93 -11.14
C PRO A 16 -2.98 -7.62 -12.47
N THR A 17 -3.08 -6.86 -13.55
CA THR A 17 -2.77 -7.31 -14.92
C THR A 17 -1.29 -7.13 -15.28
N GLU A 18 -0.57 -6.35 -14.47
CA GLU A 18 0.86 -6.12 -14.64
C GLU A 18 1.67 -7.29 -14.06
N SER A 19 2.72 -7.70 -14.77
CA SER A 19 3.64 -8.72 -14.27
C SER A 19 4.46 -8.21 -13.07
N PRO A 20 4.69 -9.03 -12.03
CA PRO A 20 4.36 -10.45 -11.93
C PRO A 20 2.88 -10.69 -11.57
N GLU A 21 2.26 -11.63 -12.29
CA GLU A 21 0.91 -12.09 -11.96
C GLU A 21 0.94 -12.82 -10.61
N PRO A 22 0.08 -12.45 -9.65
CA PRO A 22 0.05 -13.08 -8.34
C PRO A 22 -0.48 -14.52 -8.45
N PRO A 23 0.31 -15.55 -8.08
CA PRO A 23 -0.06 -16.94 -8.29
C PRO A 23 -1.26 -17.41 -7.44
N ASN A 24 -1.60 -16.68 -6.37
CA ASN A 24 -2.68 -17.02 -5.44
C ASN A 24 -3.60 -15.81 -5.18
N TRP A 25 -3.91 -15.02 -6.20
CA TRP A 25 -4.88 -13.94 -6.03
C TRP A 25 -6.29 -14.50 -5.85
N ASN A 26 -6.89 -14.23 -4.68
CA ASN A 26 -8.23 -14.65 -4.27
C ASN A 26 -9.10 -13.43 -3.91
N GLY A 27 -8.79 -12.27 -4.50
CA GLY A 27 -9.44 -11.01 -4.16
C GLY A 27 -10.87 -10.88 -4.70
N PRO A 28 -11.51 -9.72 -4.44
CA PRO A 28 -10.98 -8.52 -3.79
C PRO A 28 -10.62 -8.73 -2.31
N TYR A 29 -9.45 -8.23 -1.88
CA TYR A 29 -9.00 -8.25 -0.48
C TYR A 29 -9.47 -7.02 0.31
N ILE A 30 -9.79 -5.96 -0.40
CA ILE A 30 -10.34 -4.70 0.13
C ILE A 30 -11.56 -4.32 -0.70
N GLU A 31 -12.54 -3.66 -0.09
CA GLU A 31 -13.77 -3.22 -0.79
C GLU A 31 -13.62 -1.85 -1.45
N LYS A 32 -12.68 -1.03 -0.98
CA LYS A 32 -12.41 0.33 -1.47
C LYS A 32 -10.95 0.71 -1.24
N GLU A 33 -10.44 1.67 -2.00
CA GLU A 33 -9.12 2.23 -1.75
C GLU A 33 -9.04 2.77 -0.32
N PRO A 34 -8.04 2.32 0.46
CA PRO A 34 -7.87 2.81 1.81
C PRO A 34 -7.38 4.25 1.73
N THR A 35 -8.09 5.14 2.41
CA THR A 35 -7.64 6.49 2.72
C THR A 35 -7.36 6.57 4.21
N ASP A 36 -6.43 7.42 4.59
CA ASP A 36 -6.15 7.71 5.98
C ASP A 36 -7.30 8.49 6.64
N PRO A 37 -7.28 8.68 7.97
CA PRO A 37 -8.31 9.44 8.69
C PRO A 37 -8.48 10.90 8.24
N TRP A 38 -7.50 11.45 7.51
CA TRP A 38 -7.50 12.81 6.98
C TRP A 38 -7.92 12.88 5.51
N GLY A 39 -8.23 11.72 4.89
CA GLY A 39 -8.68 11.63 3.51
C GLY A 39 -7.54 11.60 2.48
N HIS A 40 -6.29 11.40 2.91
CA HIS A 40 -5.16 11.22 2.01
C HIS A 40 -4.98 9.74 1.64
N PRO A 41 -4.54 9.44 0.40
CA PRO A 41 -4.23 8.07 0.00
C PRO A 41 -2.99 7.57 0.77
N TYR A 42 -3.00 6.30 1.18
CA TYR A 42 -1.81 5.67 1.75
C TYR A 42 -0.71 5.53 0.70
N VAL A 43 0.53 5.71 1.13
CA VAL A 43 1.70 5.46 0.32
C VAL A 43 2.16 4.02 0.53
N TYR A 44 2.17 3.26 -0.56
CA TYR A 44 2.60 1.87 -0.59
C TYR A 44 3.91 1.74 -1.36
N VAL A 45 4.88 1.05 -0.77
CA VAL A 45 6.19 0.77 -1.38
C VAL A 45 6.52 -0.69 -1.18
N SER A 46 6.87 -1.38 -2.27
CA SER A 46 7.22 -2.79 -2.29
C SER A 46 8.27 -3.06 -3.38
N PRO A 47 9.43 -3.65 -3.03
CA PRO A 47 9.83 -4.11 -1.69
C PRO A 47 10.04 -2.94 -0.71
N GLY A 48 9.62 -3.13 0.55
CA GLY A 48 9.77 -2.11 1.60
C GLY A 48 11.20 -2.01 2.12
N ASP A 49 11.65 -0.79 2.42
CA ASP A 49 13.00 -0.52 2.96
C ASP A 49 13.14 -1.02 4.41
N HIS A 50 12.06 -1.03 5.19
CA HIS A 50 12.13 -1.29 6.64
C HIS A 50 11.94 -2.76 7.01
N ARG A 51 10.96 -3.43 6.41
CA ARG A 51 10.64 -4.83 6.73
C ARG A 51 10.92 -5.81 5.58
N GLY A 52 11.48 -5.35 4.46
CA GLY A 52 11.80 -6.18 3.30
C GLY A 52 10.59 -6.72 2.53
N ASP A 53 9.43 -6.76 3.17
CA ASP A 53 8.15 -7.11 2.56
C ASP A 53 7.55 -5.91 1.83
N TYR A 54 6.93 -5.00 2.57
CA TYR A 54 6.32 -3.78 2.07
C TYR A 54 6.30 -2.72 3.16
N ASP A 55 6.36 -1.47 2.72
CA ASP A 55 6.21 -0.29 3.55
C ASP A 55 4.89 0.38 3.18
N LEU A 56 4.02 0.54 4.17
CA LEU A 56 2.74 1.22 4.05
C LEU A 56 2.68 2.34 5.07
N TYR A 57 2.50 3.57 4.62
CA TYR A 57 2.43 4.72 5.51
C TYR A 57 1.44 5.78 5.04
N SER A 58 0.87 6.51 6.01
CA SER A 58 0.08 7.72 5.78
C SER A 58 0.94 8.93 6.10
N LYS A 59 0.76 10.01 5.32
CA LYS A 59 1.44 11.30 5.52
C LYS A 59 0.86 12.13 6.67
N GLY A 60 -0.04 11.53 7.46
CA GLY A 60 -0.70 12.20 8.57
C GLY A 60 -1.53 13.42 8.16
N LYS A 61 -1.84 14.24 9.15
CA LYS A 61 -2.70 15.42 9.04
C LYS A 61 -2.19 16.49 8.07
N ASP A 62 -0.87 16.63 7.99
CA ASP A 62 -0.23 17.72 7.25
C ASP A 62 0.15 17.36 5.81
N ALA A 63 -0.16 16.13 5.38
CA ALA A 63 0.15 15.59 4.05
C ALA A 63 1.64 15.71 3.64
N LYS A 64 2.53 15.85 4.64
CA LYS A 64 3.98 15.95 4.48
C LYS A 64 4.64 14.82 5.25
N LYS A 65 5.72 14.29 4.67
CA LYS A 65 6.55 13.24 5.27
C LYS A 65 7.31 13.83 6.46
N GLU A 66 6.68 13.87 7.62
CA GLU A 66 7.21 14.48 8.86
C GLU A 66 6.94 13.56 10.08
N GLU A 67 7.09 14.08 11.31
CA GLU A 67 6.96 13.29 12.55
C GLU A 67 5.57 12.64 12.75
N ASP A 68 4.55 13.15 12.07
CA ASP A 68 3.16 12.69 12.15
C ASP A 68 2.84 11.51 11.20
N ASP A 69 3.82 11.01 10.46
CA ASP A 69 3.63 9.86 9.56
C ASP A 69 3.22 8.60 10.33
N ILE A 70 2.09 8.00 9.94
CA ILE A 70 1.64 6.73 10.49
C ILE A 70 2.21 5.61 9.62
N VAL A 71 3.12 4.81 10.18
CA VAL A 71 3.88 3.78 9.46
C VAL A 71 3.52 2.37 9.94
N ASN A 72 3.57 1.35 9.08
CA ASN A 72 3.26 -0.04 9.45
C ASN A 72 4.43 -0.81 10.10
N TRP A 73 5.66 -0.25 10.09
CA TRP A 73 6.85 -0.95 10.58
C TRP A 73 7.25 -0.61 12.02
N LYS A 74 6.68 0.46 12.60
CA LYS A 74 6.98 0.96 13.95
C LYS A 74 5.98 0.41 14.96
#